data_AF-A0A1Y1S6Q5-F1
#
_entry.id   AF-A0A1Y1S6Q5-F1
#
_cell.length_a   1.000
_cell.length_b   1.000
_cell.length_c   1.000
_cell.angle_alpha   90.00
_cell.angle_beta   90.00
_cell.angle_gamma   90.00
#
_symmetry.space_group_name_H-M   'P 1'
#
loop_
_entity.id
_entity.type
_entity.pdbx_description
1 polymer ?
#
loop_
_entity_poly.entity_id
_entity_poly.type
_entity_poly.pdbx_seq_one_letter_code
_entity_poly.pdbx_strand_id
1 'polypeptide(L)'
;MNLFSKLFTVQLEESQKSEAHYYPIPPIKSAFNTSRELLYESFIPVDAIVFYIGTYHASEGELAKITKNVLEAKKLILEDSKNIDEFRLFDPNVPGAIGKLQKFRSDLIKKDESGILRDLIMKKQSDLDQRRKDGTKLVDDQERDKMYKEMLHRLRLAVINGSNIVKKIEDEKNALYRDYIDVPAVEKYKLLIELSLGGFVVRLQALYTEIRRIEIPKKEAAVRKWINEFMAIVEDLELRTRTKTLMEQKTIIREFLLGCLYRKNTKFDKIFEMRSEIMDLALTDFNEYIAENIKQEEEIRNMITVVENIRSGRIDIKHNKDITDKYVKYLLNGDDSDKEVLLKEFDGYKEEL
;
A
#
# COMPACT_ATOMS: atom_id res chain seq x y z
N MET A 1 -14.32 -48.82 38.38
CA MET A 1 -15.23 -47.85 37.74
C MET A 1 -14.51 -46.51 37.76
N ASN A 2 -13.92 -46.10 36.64
CA ASN A 2 -12.90 -45.05 36.58
C ASN A 2 -13.42 -43.87 35.75
N LEU A 3 -13.28 -42.66 36.27
CA LEU A 3 -13.81 -41.40 35.69
C LEU A 3 -13.11 -40.97 34.38
N PHE A 4 -12.32 -41.85 33.76
CA PHE A 4 -11.54 -41.59 32.55
C PHE A 4 -12.16 -42.14 31.25
N SER A 5 -13.27 -42.88 31.31
CA SER A 5 -13.93 -43.45 30.11
C SER A 5 -15.24 -42.77 29.70
N LYS A 6 -15.56 -41.59 30.27
CA LYS A 6 -16.74 -40.78 29.91
C LYS A 6 -16.42 -39.48 29.16
N LEU A 7 -15.14 -39.23 28.82
CA LEU A 7 -14.71 -38.03 28.10
C LEU A 7 -14.43 -38.23 26.61
N PHE A 8 -14.53 -39.45 26.10
CA PHE A 8 -14.35 -39.74 24.68
C PHE A 8 -15.43 -40.71 24.21
N THR A 9 -16.15 -40.33 23.14
CA THR A 9 -17.25 -41.03 22.42
C THR A 9 -18.63 -40.97 23.11
N VAL A 10 -19.73 -40.45 22.57
CA VAL A 10 -20.19 -39.95 21.25
C VAL A 10 -21.32 -38.95 21.60
N GLN A 11 -21.40 -37.74 21.04
CA GLN A 11 -22.23 -37.46 19.88
C GLN A 11 -21.75 -36.20 19.15
N LEU A 12 -21.35 -36.43 17.90
CA LEU A 12 -21.40 -35.46 16.83
C LEU A 12 -22.82 -34.88 16.76
N GLU A 13 -22.99 -33.66 17.24
CA GLU A 13 -23.94 -32.74 16.62
C GLU A 13 -23.15 -31.83 15.70
N GLU A 14 -23.45 -31.93 14.42
CA GLU A 14 -22.98 -31.06 13.35
C GLU A 14 -23.37 -29.61 13.64
N SER A 15 -22.53 -28.86 14.36
CA SER A 15 -22.52 -27.41 14.25
C SER A 15 -21.17 -26.89 14.69
N GLN A 16 -20.65 -25.93 13.93
CA GLN A 16 -19.32 -25.33 14.08
C GLN A 16 -18.17 -26.21 13.56
N LYS A 17 -18.25 -26.55 12.27
CA LYS A 17 -17.11 -26.21 11.42
C LYS A 17 -16.89 -24.71 11.63
N SER A 18 -15.86 -24.33 12.38
CA SER A 18 -15.36 -22.96 12.32
C SER A 18 -14.81 -22.81 10.91
N GLU A 19 -15.69 -22.48 9.97
CA GLU A 19 -15.29 -21.81 8.75
C GLU A 19 -14.38 -20.69 9.21
N ALA A 20 -13.12 -20.70 8.73
CA ALA A 20 -12.30 -19.53 8.82
C ALA A 20 -13.18 -18.40 8.32
N HIS A 21 -13.62 -17.52 9.23
CA HIS A 21 -14.45 -16.39 8.85
C HIS A 21 -13.59 -15.59 7.90
N TYR A 22 -13.81 -15.83 6.61
CA TYR A 22 -13.34 -15.00 5.54
C TYR A 22 -14.11 -13.72 5.78
N TYR A 23 -13.57 -12.83 6.59
CA TYR A 23 -13.95 -11.43 6.50
C TYR A 23 -13.56 -11.07 5.07
N PRO A 24 -14.51 -10.90 4.13
CA PRO A 24 -14.15 -10.29 2.88
C PRO A 24 -13.46 -9.00 3.29
N ILE A 25 -12.21 -8.81 2.84
CA ILE A 25 -11.57 -7.52 2.94
C ILE A 25 -12.63 -6.59 2.35
N PRO A 26 -13.27 -5.71 3.16
CA PRO A 26 -14.19 -4.76 2.57
C PRO A 26 -13.33 -4.09 1.51
N PRO A 27 -13.73 -4.09 0.22
CA PRO A 27 -12.99 -3.31 -0.74
C PRO A 27 -12.88 -1.94 -0.09
N ILE A 28 -11.65 -1.52 0.22
CA ILE A 28 -11.42 -0.15 0.61
C ILE A 28 -11.88 0.56 -0.64
N LYS A 29 -13.14 1.03 -0.64
CA LYS A 29 -13.57 2.08 -1.54
C LYS A 29 -12.57 3.16 -1.19
N SER A 30 -11.50 3.25 -1.97
CA SER A 30 -10.56 4.34 -1.81
C SER A 30 -11.46 5.55 -1.93
N ALA A 31 -11.60 6.27 -0.82
CA ALA A 31 -12.26 7.55 -0.85
C ALA A 31 -11.28 8.43 -1.61
N PHE A 32 -11.28 8.29 -2.93
CA PHE A 32 -10.57 9.19 -3.80
C PHE A 32 -11.03 10.59 -3.44
N ASN A 33 -10.07 11.49 -3.32
CA ASN A 33 -10.36 12.88 -3.10
C ASN A 33 -11.06 13.42 -4.36
N THR A 34 -12.38 13.56 -4.27
CA THR A 34 -13.22 14.04 -5.38
C THR A 34 -12.72 15.38 -5.91
N SER A 35 -12.24 16.29 -5.06
CA SER A 35 -11.67 17.57 -5.51
C SER A 35 -10.46 17.37 -6.42
N ARG A 36 -9.56 16.43 -6.09
CA ARG A 36 -8.40 16.12 -6.93
C ARG A 36 -8.82 15.45 -8.23
N GLU A 37 -9.74 14.50 -8.17
CA GLU A 37 -10.24 13.88 -9.40
C GLU A 37 -10.90 14.91 -10.33
N LEU A 38 -11.71 15.82 -9.81
CA LEU A 38 -12.31 16.90 -10.61
C LEU A 38 -11.25 17.75 -11.32
N LEU A 39 -10.12 18.02 -10.66
CA LEU A 39 -9.04 18.83 -11.24
C LEU A 39 -8.30 18.13 -12.41
N TYR A 40 -8.10 16.81 -12.35
CA TYR A 40 -7.27 16.09 -13.32
C TYR A 40 -8.05 15.20 -14.30
N GLU A 41 -9.31 14.85 -14.00
CA GLU A 41 -10.11 13.91 -14.78
C GLU A 41 -11.31 14.56 -15.50
N SER A 42 -11.75 15.78 -15.12
CA SER A 42 -12.96 16.42 -15.69
C SER A 42 -12.84 16.82 -17.16
N PHE A 43 -11.63 17.12 -17.65
CA PHE A 43 -11.40 17.51 -19.03
C PHE A 43 -11.19 16.30 -19.96
N ILE A 44 -10.13 15.53 -19.71
CA ILE A 44 -9.84 14.24 -20.37
C ILE A 44 -9.35 13.28 -19.27
N PRO A 45 -10.05 12.17 -19.02
CA PRO A 45 -9.70 11.26 -17.94
C PRO A 45 -8.52 10.37 -18.29
N VAL A 46 -7.83 9.85 -17.26
CA VAL A 46 -6.62 9.03 -17.43
C VAL A 46 -6.90 7.79 -18.27
N ASP A 47 -8.07 7.15 -18.12
CA ASP A 47 -8.42 5.97 -18.93
C ASP A 47 -8.49 6.31 -20.42
N ALA A 48 -9.03 7.48 -20.77
CA ALA A 48 -9.12 7.96 -22.15
C ALA A 48 -7.72 8.27 -22.71
N ILE A 49 -6.84 8.87 -21.90
CA ILE A 49 -5.45 9.11 -22.30
C ILE A 49 -4.72 7.78 -22.56
N VAL A 50 -4.87 6.80 -21.66
CA VAL A 50 -4.22 5.50 -21.80
C VAL A 50 -4.76 4.72 -23.00
N PHE A 51 -6.08 4.76 -23.23
CA PHE A 51 -6.69 4.23 -24.46
C PHE A 51 -6.07 4.89 -25.70
N TYR A 52 -5.99 6.22 -25.73
CA TYR A 52 -5.39 6.94 -26.86
C TYR A 52 -3.92 6.54 -27.10
N ILE A 53 -3.12 6.40 -26.02
CA ILE A 53 -1.74 5.92 -26.11
C ILE A 53 -1.66 4.52 -26.72
N GLY A 54 -2.51 3.60 -26.26
CA GLY A 54 -2.51 2.21 -26.71
C GLY A 54 -2.96 2.05 -28.16
N THR A 55 -4.05 2.71 -28.54
CA THR A 55 -4.68 2.55 -29.85
C THR A 55 -3.93 3.31 -30.95
N TYR A 56 -3.41 4.51 -30.65
CA TYR A 56 -2.77 5.38 -31.65
C TYR A 56 -1.25 5.48 -31.51
N HIS A 57 -0.65 4.65 -30.64
CA HIS A 57 0.79 4.66 -30.36
C HIS A 57 1.34 6.07 -30.09
N ALA A 58 0.63 6.83 -29.26
CA ALA A 58 0.92 8.25 -29.03
C ALA A 58 2.39 8.48 -28.64
N SER A 59 3.02 9.40 -29.37
CA SER A 59 4.40 9.81 -29.11
C SER A 59 4.54 10.54 -27.76
N GLU A 60 5.76 10.66 -27.24
CA GLU A 60 6.00 11.46 -26.04
C GLU A 60 5.60 12.93 -26.23
N GLY A 61 5.81 13.48 -27.43
CA GLY A 61 5.38 14.84 -27.77
C GLY A 61 3.87 15.01 -27.73
N GLU A 62 3.11 14.02 -28.21
CA GLU A 62 1.65 14.02 -28.11
C GLU A 62 1.18 13.88 -26.66
N LEU A 63 1.80 12.99 -25.88
CA LEU A 63 1.49 12.85 -24.46
C LEU A 63 1.77 14.15 -23.70
N ALA A 64 2.90 14.80 -23.97
CA ALA A 64 3.23 16.11 -23.38
C ALA A 64 2.20 17.18 -23.77
N LYS A 65 1.72 17.17 -25.03
CA LYS A 65 0.65 18.08 -25.48
C LYS A 65 -0.66 17.81 -24.76
N ILE A 66 -1.10 16.55 -24.65
CA ILE A 66 -2.31 16.17 -23.90
C ILE A 66 -2.19 16.63 -22.45
N THR A 67 -1.07 16.29 -21.80
CA THR A 67 -0.79 16.65 -20.41
C THR A 67 -0.84 18.16 -20.18
N LYS A 68 -0.23 18.95 -21.08
CA LYS A 68 -0.29 20.41 -21.02
C LYS A 68 -1.72 20.94 -21.06
N ASN A 69 -2.56 20.42 -21.96
CA ASN A 69 -3.95 20.86 -22.08
C ASN A 69 -4.79 20.45 -20.85
N VAL A 70 -4.53 19.27 -20.26
CA VAL A 70 -5.18 18.88 -18.98
C VAL A 70 -4.80 19.84 -17.85
N LEU A 71 -3.52 20.18 -17.71
CA LEU A 71 -3.07 21.13 -16.68
C LEU A 71 -3.56 22.56 -16.92
N GLU A 72 -3.76 22.96 -18.18
CA GLU A 72 -4.38 24.25 -18.52
C GLU A 72 -5.87 24.26 -18.18
N ALA A 73 -6.59 23.16 -18.47
CA ALA A 73 -7.98 22.99 -18.04
C ALA A 73 -8.12 23.02 -16.51
N LYS A 74 -7.23 22.33 -15.79
CA LYS A 74 -7.13 22.37 -14.33
C LYS A 74 -7.04 23.81 -13.80
N LYS A 75 -6.18 24.65 -14.39
CA LYS A 75 -6.01 26.05 -13.96
C LYS A 75 -7.29 26.85 -14.11
N LEU A 76 -7.99 26.69 -15.25
CA LEU A 76 -9.28 27.35 -15.45
C LEU A 76 -10.33 26.86 -14.44
N ILE A 77 -10.34 25.58 -14.09
CA ILE A 77 -11.24 25.02 -13.06
C ILE A 77 -10.91 25.59 -11.66
N LEU A 78 -9.62 25.81 -11.35
CA LEU A 78 -9.22 26.45 -10.10
C LEU A 78 -9.62 27.92 -10.02
N GLU A 79 -9.58 28.64 -11.15
CA GLU A 79 -10.02 30.05 -11.25
C GLU A 79 -11.54 30.18 -11.11
N ASP A 80 -12.31 29.31 -11.78
CA ASP A 80 -13.76 29.20 -11.61
C ASP A 80 -14.21 27.75 -11.72
N SER A 81 -14.71 27.20 -10.60
CA SER A 81 -15.22 25.82 -10.53
C SER A 81 -16.38 25.52 -11.49
N LYS A 82 -17.10 26.54 -11.98
CA LYS A 82 -18.16 26.37 -12.99
C LYS A 82 -17.60 25.94 -14.35
N ASN A 83 -16.30 26.16 -14.60
CA ASN A 83 -15.66 25.71 -15.83
C ASN A 83 -15.66 24.17 -15.99
N ILE A 84 -15.89 23.42 -14.90
CA ILE A 84 -16.15 21.97 -14.97
C ILE A 84 -17.37 21.69 -15.85
N ASP A 85 -18.44 22.48 -15.69
CA ASP A 85 -19.69 22.32 -16.43
C ASP A 85 -19.50 22.69 -17.91
N GLU A 86 -18.69 23.72 -18.19
CA GLU A 86 -18.32 24.09 -19.56
C GLU A 86 -17.58 22.94 -20.28
N PHE A 87 -16.64 22.28 -19.61
CA PHE A 87 -15.97 21.11 -20.16
C PHE A 87 -16.90 19.90 -20.38
N ARG A 88 -18.18 19.93 -19.99
CA ARG A 88 -19.14 18.87 -20.34
C ARG A 88 -19.77 19.06 -21.71
N LEU A 89 -19.89 20.28 -22.21
CA LEU A 89 -20.81 20.60 -23.32
C LEU A 89 -20.35 20.13 -24.70
N PHE A 90 -19.11 19.64 -24.86
CA PHE A 90 -18.50 19.28 -26.15
C PHE A 90 -18.76 20.34 -27.24
N ASP A 91 -18.83 21.62 -26.87
CA ASP A 91 -19.13 22.72 -27.75
C ASP A 91 -17.84 23.49 -28.10
N PRO A 92 -17.30 23.34 -29.32
CA PRO A 92 -16.09 24.05 -29.73
C PRO A 92 -16.31 25.56 -29.92
N ASN A 93 -17.56 26.06 -29.83
CA ASN A 93 -17.89 27.48 -30.03
C ASN A 93 -17.82 28.32 -28.76
N VAL A 94 -17.52 27.72 -27.60
CA VAL A 94 -17.27 28.48 -26.38
C VAL A 94 -16.09 29.44 -26.62
N PRO A 95 -16.21 30.75 -26.35
CA PRO A 95 -15.13 31.69 -26.60
C PRO A 95 -13.94 31.50 -25.63
N GLY A 96 -12.76 32.00 -26.04
CA GLY A 96 -11.59 32.09 -25.17
C GLY A 96 -10.79 30.80 -24.99
N ALA A 97 -10.15 30.65 -23.81
CA ALA A 97 -9.27 29.53 -23.52
C ALA A 97 -10.02 28.19 -23.45
N ILE A 98 -11.25 28.18 -22.90
CA ILE A 98 -12.10 27.00 -22.82
C ILE A 98 -12.41 26.47 -24.23
N GLY A 99 -12.78 27.32 -25.17
CA GLY A 99 -13.02 26.93 -26.57
C GLY A 99 -11.82 26.25 -27.22
N LYS A 100 -10.61 26.76 -26.99
CA LYS A 100 -9.38 26.15 -27.51
C LYS A 100 -9.16 24.74 -26.96
N LEU A 101 -9.40 24.55 -25.67
CA LEU A 101 -9.30 23.24 -25.02
C LEU A 101 -10.40 22.29 -25.50
N GLN A 102 -11.64 22.75 -25.62
CA GLN A 102 -12.74 21.95 -26.15
C GLN A 102 -12.50 21.52 -27.59
N LYS A 103 -11.99 22.43 -28.43
CA LYS A 103 -11.57 22.11 -29.79
C LYS A 103 -10.47 21.05 -29.82
N PHE A 104 -9.43 21.20 -29.00
CA PHE A 104 -8.37 20.19 -28.88
C PHE A 104 -8.92 18.81 -28.51
N ARG A 105 -9.81 18.73 -27.51
CA ARG A 105 -10.44 17.47 -27.11
C ARG A 105 -11.33 16.90 -28.21
N SER A 106 -12.12 17.73 -28.88
CA SER A 106 -12.95 17.32 -30.02
C SER A 106 -12.12 16.80 -31.19
N ASP A 107 -10.95 17.40 -31.45
CA ASP A 107 -10.02 16.92 -32.48
C ASP A 107 -9.42 15.56 -32.11
N LEU A 108 -9.14 15.30 -30.82
CA LEU A 108 -8.74 13.96 -30.36
C LEU A 108 -9.86 12.93 -30.55
N ILE A 109 -11.10 13.29 -30.20
CA ILE A 109 -12.28 12.41 -30.34
C ILE A 109 -12.54 12.09 -31.81
N LYS A 110 -12.40 13.06 -32.71
CA LYS A 110 -12.59 12.84 -34.16
C LYS A 110 -11.59 11.88 -34.77
N LYS A 111 -10.41 11.70 -34.16
CA LYS A 111 -9.45 10.67 -34.59
C LYS A 111 -9.90 9.26 -34.21
N ASP A 112 -10.84 9.14 -33.27
CA ASP A 112 -11.35 7.86 -32.79
C ASP A 112 -12.67 7.47 -33.44
N GLU A 113 -12.56 6.69 -34.52
CA GLU A 113 -13.71 6.11 -35.22
C GLU A 113 -14.50 5.13 -34.35
N SER A 114 -13.89 4.53 -33.32
CA SER A 114 -14.58 3.56 -32.45
C SER A 114 -15.54 4.21 -31.46
N GLY A 115 -15.37 5.51 -31.19
CA GLY A 115 -16.15 6.25 -30.20
C GLY A 115 -15.77 5.98 -28.73
N ILE A 116 -14.88 5.01 -28.47
CA ILE A 116 -14.50 4.59 -27.11
C ILE A 116 -13.88 5.76 -26.31
N LEU A 117 -13.07 6.60 -26.94
CA LEU A 117 -12.46 7.76 -26.29
C LEU A 117 -13.52 8.71 -25.75
N ARG A 118 -14.55 8.98 -26.56
CA ARG A 118 -15.69 9.83 -26.17
C ARG A 118 -16.46 9.18 -25.03
N ASP A 119 -16.74 7.89 -25.12
CA ASP A 119 -17.49 7.16 -24.11
C ASP A 119 -16.77 7.13 -22.76
N LEU A 120 -15.44 6.95 -22.76
CA LEU A 120 -14.62 7.03 -21.54
C LEU A 120 -14.68 8.42 -20.89
N ILE A 121 -14.62 9.49 -21.69
CA ILE A 121 -14.77 10.87 -21.21
C ILE A 121 -16.16 11.07 -20.59
N MET A 122 -17.22 10.74 -21.33
CA MET A 122 -18.61 10.92 -20.87
C MET A 122 -18.92 10.09 -19.61
N LYS A 123 -18.44 8.84 -19.57
CA LYS A 123 -18.59 7.97 -18.40
C LYS A 123 -17.92 8.58 -17.18
N LYS A 124 -16.70 9.12 -17.32
CA LYS A 124 -15.99 9.72 -16.19
C LYS A 124 -16.66 11.01 -15.72
N GLN A 125 -17.14 11.84 -16.64
CA GLN A 125 -17.88 13.05 -16.29
C GLN A 125 -19.15 12.70 -15.50
N SER A 126 -19.94 11.72 -15.97
CA SER A 126 -21.13 11.25 -15.24
C SER A 126 -20.81 10.73 -13.82
N ASP A 127 -19.73 9.95 -13.67
CA ASP A 127 -19.25 9.48 -12.36
C ASP A 127 -18.86 10.65 -11.42
N LEU A 128 -18.15 11.65 -11.94
CA LEU A 128 -17.77 12.82 -11.16
C LEU A 128 -18.99 13.66 -10.75
N ASP A 129 -20.00 13.76 -11.62
CA ASP A 129 -21.21 14.53 -11.37
C ASP A 129 -22.04 13.95 -10.23
N GLN A 130 -22.12 12.62 -10.15
CA GLN A 130 -22.79 11.92 -9.05
C GLN A 130 -22.09 12.15 -7.70
N ARG A 131 -20.78 12.40 -7.71
CA ARG A 131 -19.96 12.55 -6.50
C ARG A 131 -19.68 14.01 -6.14
N ARG A 132 -19.81 14.94 -7.09
CA ARG A 132 -19.62 16.37 -6.89
C ARG A 132 -20.73 16.90 -5.98
N LYS A 133 -20.34 17.52 -4.88
CA LYS A 133 -21.24 18.30 -4.03
C LYS A 133 -21.05 19.79 -4.30
N ASP A 134 -22.13 20.55 -4.24
CA ASP A 134 -22.04 22.00 -4.30
C ASP A 134 -21.11 22.52 -3.20
N GLY A 135 -20.18 23.41 -3.58
CA GLY A 135 -19.16 23.94 -2.66
C GLY A 135 -17.94 23.03 -2.42
N THR A 136 -17.71 22.00 -3.25
CA THR A 136 -16.48 21.20 -3.21
C THR A 136 -15.25 22.12 -3.31
N LYS A 137 -14.44 22.17 -2.25
CA LYS A 137 -13.24 23.02 -2.21
C LYS A 137 -12.15 22.41 -3.10
N LEU A 138 -11.78 23.14 -4.14
CA LEU A 138 -10.67 22.80 -5.01
C LEU A 138 -9.40 23.46 -4.48
N VAL A 139 -8.31 22.70 -4.40
CA VAL A 139 -7.03 23.16 -3.85
C VAL A 139 -5.96 22.89 -4.89
N ASP A 140 -5.16 23.90 -5.21
CA ASP A 140 -3.99 23.73 -6.05
C ASP A 140 -2.85 23.08 -5.28
N ASP A 141 -2.18 22.13 -5.94
CA ASP A 141 -1.05 21.39 -5.41
C ASP A 141 -0.06 21.15 -6.56
N GLN A 142 1.04 21.89 -6.54
CA GLN A 142 2.06 21.83 -7.59
C GLN A 142 2.85 20.52 -7.57
N GLU A 143 2.99 19.89 -6.41
CA GLU A 143 3.64 18.57 -6.31
C GLU A 143 2.79 17.53 -7.05
N ARG A 144 1.46 17.65 -6.97
CA ARG A 144 0.54 16.79 -7.73
C ARG A 144 0.63 16.98 -9.24
N ASP A 145 0.93 18.18 -9.74
CA ASP A 145 1.18 18.37 -11.18
C ASP A 145 2.39 17.56 -11.66
N LYS A 146 3.44 17.51 -10.83
CA LYS A 146 4.62 16.69 -11.11
C LYS A 146 4.26 15.19 -11.06
N MET A 147 3.57 14.76 -10.00
CA MET A 147 3.13 13.37 -9.87
C MET A 147 2.22 12.92 -11.02
N TYR A 148 1.32 13.79 -11.49
CA TYR A 148 0.42 13.52 -12.62
C TYR A 148 1.21 13.31 -13.92
N LYS A 149 2.19 14.17 -14.21
CA LYS A 149 3.07 14.02 -15.38
C LYS A 149 3.84 12.70 -15.34
N GLU A 150 4.45 12.38 -14.20
CA GLU A 150 5.20 11.14 -14.03
C GLU A 150 4.30 9.91 -14.13
N MET A 151 3.08 9.98 -13.58
CA MET A 151 2.07 8.94 -13.72
C MET A 151 1.76 8.65 -15.19
N LEU A 152 1.46 9.68 -15.99
CA LEU A 152 1.15 9.49 -17.41
C LEU A 152 2.34 8.88 -18.18
N HIS A 153 3.57 9.27 -17.84
CA HIS A 153 4.76 8.67 -18.42
C HIS A 153 4.91 7.18 -18.04
N ARG A 154 4.73 6.84 -16.75
CA ARG A 154 4.76 5.43 -16.30
C ARG A 154 3.66 4.60 -16.94
N LEU A 155 2.47 5.16 -17.14
CA LEU A 155 1.36 4.49 -17.84
C LEU A 155 1.68 4.26 -19.32
N ARG A 156 2.28 5.23 -20.00
CA ARG A 156 2.76 5.04 -21.39
C ARG A 156 3.76 3.90 -21.50
N LEU A 157 4.76 3.87 -20.61
CA LEU A 157 5.74 2.77 -20.58
C LEU A 157 5.06 1.42 -20.30
N ALA A 158 4.07 1.38 -19.40
CA ALA A 158 3.32 0.16 -19.11
C ALA A 158 2.53 -0.34 -20.33
N VAL A 159 1.93 0.56 -21.12
CA VAL A 159 1.26 0.21 -22.38
C VAL A 159 2.26 -0.37 -23.39
N ILE A 160 3.39 0.31 -23.61
CA ILE A 160 4.43 -0.11 -24.57
C ILE A 160 5.02 -1.48 -24.19
N ASN A 161 5.24 -1.71 -22.89
CA ASN A 161 5.86 -2.93 -22.39
C ASN A 161 4.86 -4.09 -22.23
N GLY A 162 3.58 -3.91 -22.57
CA GLY A 162 2.56 -4.96 -22.47
C GLY A 162 2.22 -5.38 -21.03
N SER A 163 2.37 -4.49 -20.06
CA SER A 163 2.01 -4.74 -18.66
C SER A 163 0.48 -4.87 -18.50
N ASN A 164 0.02 -5.42 -17.36
CA ASN A 164 -1.40 -5.38 -16.99
C ASN A 164 -1.83 -3.93 -16.75
N ILE A 165 -2.37 -3.30 -17.80
CA ILE A 165 -2.67 -1.87 -17.80
C ILE A 165 -3.82 -1.50 -16.86
N VAL A 166 -4.80 -2.40 -16.68
CA VAL A 166 -5.96 -2.16 -15.80
C VAL A 166 -5.49 -1.99 -14.37
N LYS A 167 -4.70 -2.94 -13.85
CA LYS A 167 -4.13 -2.86 -12.50
C LYS A 167 -3.22 -1.63 -12.36
N LYS A 168 -2.42 -1.34 -13.39
CA LYS A 168 -1.49 -0.20 -13.34
C LYS A 168 -2.21 1.15 -13.30
N ILE A 169 -3.29 1.34 -14.06
CA ILE A 169 -4.13 2.55 -13.98
C ILE A 169 -4.70 2.71 -12.58
N GLU A 170 -5.25 1.62 -12.01
CA GLU A 170 -5.83 1.64 -10.67
C GLU A 170 -4.80 2.02 -9.59
N ASP A 171 -3.62 1.41 -9.62
CA ASP A 171 -2.52 1.69 -8.69
C ASP A 171 -2.07 3.16 -8.77
N GLU A 172 -1.90 3.70 -9.98
CA GLU A 172 -1.47 5.08 -10.19
C GLU A 172 -2.56 6.09 -9.79
N LYS A 173 -3.83 5.83 -10.09
CA LYS A 173 -4.95 6.67 -9.65
C LYS A 173 -5.10 6.66 -8.13
N ASN A 174 -4.95 5.50 -7.50
CA ASN A 174 -4.89 5.38 -6.05
C ASN A 174 -3.76 6.25 -5.48
N ALA A 175 -2.58 6.24 -6.09
CA ALA A 175 -1.48 7.08 -5.63
C ALA A 175 -1.75 8.58 -5.80
N LEU A 176 -2.41 8.98 -6.89
CA LEU A 176 -2.60 10.39 -7.17
C LEU A 176 -3.79 11.00 -6.41
N TYR A 177 -4.89 10.27 -6.29
CA TYR A 177 -6.14 10.82 -5.79
C TYR A 177 -6.44 10.46 -4.33
N ARG A 178 -5.73 9.51 -3.72
CA ARG A 178 -5.95 9.18 -2.31
C ARG A 178 -5.61 10.35 -1.39
N ASP A 179 -6.39 10.53 -0.33
CA ASP A 179 -6.01 11.38 0.79
C ASP A 179 -4.95 10.70 1.65
N TYR A 180 -3.75 11.30 1.61
CA TYR A 180 -2.63 10.86 2.41
C TYR A 180 -2.71 11.51 3.78
N ILE A 181 -2.73 10.69 4.81
CA ILE A 181 -2.50 11.13 6.17
C ILE A 181 -1.01 11.47 6.29
N ASP A 182 -0.68 12.58 6.94
CA ASP A 182 0.71 12.89 7.23
C ASP A 182 1.25 11.90 8.26
N VAL A 183 2.38 11.27 7.95
CA VAL A 183 2.98 10.27 8.83
C VAL A 183 4.27 10.84 9.41
N PRO A 184 4.35 10.98 10.75
CA PRO A 184 5.56 11.46 11.41
C PRO A 184 6.79 10.64 11.02
N ALA A 185 7.95 11.29 10.93
CA ALA A 185 9.23 10.62 10.65
C ALA A 185 9.50 9.46 11.62
N VAL A 186 9.11 9.61 12.89
CA VAL A 186 9.24 8.55 13.92
C VAL A 186 8.46 7.29 13.56
N GLU A 187 7.25 7.40 13.02
CA GLU A 187 6.44 6.25 12.62
C GLU A 187 7.01 5.57 11.37
N LYS A 188 7.57 6.34 10.44
CA LYS A 188 8.29 5.79 9.27
C LYS A 188 9.55 5.04 9.72
N TYR A 189 10.34 5.63 10.62
CA TYR A 189 11.53 4.99 11.19
C TYR A 189 11.15 3.69 11.92
N LYS A 190 10.09 3.72 12.74
CA LYS A 190 9.58 2.54 13.42
C LYS A 190 9.19 1.46 12.40
N LEU A 191 8.41 1.80 11.37
CA LEU A 191 8.04 0.86 10.31
C LEU A 191 9.28 0.18 9.70
N LEU A 192 10.33 0.94 9.38
CA LEU A 192 11.53 0.37 8.75
C LEU A 192 12.25 -0.62 9.67
N ILE A 193 12.31 -0.34 10.96
CA ILE A 193 12.83 -1.29 11.96
C ILE A 193 11.95 -2.53 12.05
N GLU A 194 10.62 -2.36 12.18
CA GLU A 194 9.66 -3.46 12.28
C GLU A 194 9.77 -4.38 11.05
N LEU A 195 9.80 -3.82 9.83
CA LEU A 195 10.00 -4.61 8.61
C LEU A 195 11.36 -5.32 8.58
N SER A 196 12.42 -4.67 9.07
CA SER A 196 13.79 -5.21 9.04
C SER A 196 14.08 -6.26 10.11
N LEU A 197 13.31 -6.29 11.20
CA LEU A 197 13.50 -7.22 12.33
C LEU A 197 12.37 -8.26 12.46
N GLY A 198 11.45 -8.34 11.51
CA GLY A 198 10.36 -9.33 11.54
C GLY A 198 9.19 -8.96 12.45
N GLY A 199 8.98 -7.66 12.70
CA GLY A 199 7.89 -7.08 13.50
C GLY A 199 6.48 -7.45 13.03
N PHE A 200 6.35 -7.88 11.77
CA PHE A 200 5.10 -8.42 11.21
C PHE A 200 4.79 -9.86 11.64
N VAL A 201 5.79 -10.58 12.18
CA VAL A 201 5.60 -11.90 12.78
C VAL A 201 5.31 -11.73 14.27
N VAL A 202 6.19 -11.02 14.96
CA VAL A 202 6.16 -10.86 16.42
C VAL A 202 6.44 -9.42 16.81
N ARG A 203 5.76 -8.92 17.85
CA ARG A 203 5.98 -7.56 18.34
C ARG A 203 7.35 -7.49 18.98
N LEU A 204 8.26 -6.69 18.44
CA LEU A 204 9.67 -6.69 18.85
C LEU A 204 9.85 -6.41 20.36
N GLN A 205 9.00 -5.55 20.92
CA GLN A 205 9.00 -5.23 22.35
C GLN A 205 8.51 -6.41 23.21
N ALA A 206 7.48 -7.13 22.75
CA ALA A 206 6.97 -8.30 23.46
C ALA A 206 7.99 -9.43 23.39
N LEU A 207 8.58 -9.68 22.22
CA LEU A 207 9.57 -10.73 22.00
C LEU A 207 10.74 -10.63 22.99
N TYR A 208 11.29 -9.43 23.20
CA TYR A 208 12.32 -9.21 24.20
C TYR A 208 11.90 -9.70 25.60
N THR A 209 10.69 -9.33 26.02
CA THR A 209 10.15 -9.69 27.34
C THR A 209 9.89 -11.20 27.43
N GLU A 210 9.34 -11.78 26.38
CA GLU A 210 9.04 -13.22 26.26
C GLU A 210 10.32 -14.04 26.32
N ILE A 211 11.32 -13.72 25.49
CA ILE A 211 12.61 -14.41 25.51
C ILE A 211 13.22 -14.37 26.90
N ARG A 212 13.11 -13.26 27.64
CA ARG A 212 13.64 -13.19 29.02
C ARG A 212 12.92 -14.12 30.00
N ARG A 213 11.61 -14.33 29.84
CA ARG A 213 10.80 -15.24 30.67
C ARG A 213 11.07 -16.72 30.39
N ILE A 214 11.52 -17.06 29.19
CA ILE A 214 11.77 -18.45 28.79
C ILE A 214 12.97 -19.03 29.55
N GLU A 215 12.75 -20.12 30.28
CA GLU A 215 13.76 -20.88 31.01
C GLU A 215 13.87 -22.32 30.46
N ILE A 216 14.61 -22.47 29.36
CA ILE A 216 14.84 -23.77 28.71
C ILE A 216 16.33 -24.11 28.58
N PRO A 217 16.70 -25.41 28.55
CA PRO A 217 18.04 -25.82 28.18
C PRO A 217 18.41 -25.33 26.78
N LYS A 218 19.66 -24.90 26.57
CA LYS A 218 20.16 -24.41 25.27
C LYS A 218 19.35 -23.24 24.68
N LYS A 219 18.84 -22.35 25.55
CA LYS A 219 18.09 -21.13 25.18
C LYS A 219 18.70 -20.35 24.01
N GLU A 220 20.02 -20.10 24.02
CA GLU A 220 20.69 -19.40 22.91
C GLU A 220 20.47 -20.08 21.56
N ALA A 221 20.60 -21.41 21.49
CA ALA A 221 20.42 -22.15 20.25
C ALA A 221 18.97 -22.10 19.76
N ALA A 222 18.00 -22.14 20.68
CA ALA A 222 16.58 -22.00 20.37
C ALA A 222 16.26 -20.59 19.84
N VAL A 223 16.71 -19.54 20.55
CA VAL A 223 16.53 -18.14 20.13
C VAL A 223 17.17 -17.89 18.76
N ARG A 224 18.41 -18.35 18.52
CA ARG A 224 19.04 -18.24 17.21
C ARG A 224 18.23 -18.92 16.12
N LYS A 225 17.69 -20.11 16.38
CA LYS A 225 16.81 -20.82 15.43
C LYS A 225 15.58 -19.97 15.10
N TRP A 226 14.83 -19.51 16.11
CA TRP A 226 13.63 -18.70 15.89
C TRP A 226 13.91 -17.43 15.10
N ILE A 227 14.92 -16.66 15.51
CA ILE A 227 15.27 -15.41 14.84
C ILE A 227 15.75 -15.65 13.41
N ASN A 228 16.56 -16.69 13.15
CA ASN A 228 16.97 -17.01 11.78
C ASN A 228 15.77 -17.32 10.86
N GLU A 229 14.73 -18.00 11.36
CA GLU A 229 13.52 -18.26 10.58
C GLU A 229 12.73 -16.98 10.30
N PHE A 230 12.65 -16.06 11.27
CA PHE A 230 12.03 -14.74 11.05
C PHE A 230 12.82 -13.94 10.02
N MET A 231 14.14 -13.89 10.14
CA MET A 231 15.02 -13.13 9.24
C MET A 231 15.06 -13.72 7.82
N ALA A 232 14.89 -15.03 7.64
CA ALA A 232 14.76 -15.63 6.31
C ALA A 232 13.54 -15.09 5.53
N ILE A 233 12.44 -14.83 6.24
CA ILE A 233 11.25 -14.21 5.63
C ILE A 233 11.45 -12.71 5.40
N VAL A 234 12.20 -12.02 6.26
CA VAL A 234 12.63 -10.62 6.01
C VAL A 234 13.50 -10.54 4.76
N GLU A 235 14.43 -11.48 4.57
CA GLU A 235 15.28 -11.58 3.39
C GLU A 235 14.47 -11.76 2.10
N ASP A 236 13.46 -12.64 2.09
CA ASP A 236 12.56 -12.78 0.92
C ASP A 236 11.86 -11.46 0.59
N LEU A 237 11.37 -10.74 1.60
CA LEU A 237 10.70 -9.46 1.40
C LEU A 237 11.66 -8.37 0.89
N GLU A 238 12.89 -8.29 1.43
CA GLU A 238 13.95 -7.40 0.95
C GLU A 238 14.26 -7.68 -0.52
N LEU A 239 14.52 -8.93 -0.89
CA LEU A 239 14.88 -9.33 -2.26
C LEU A 239 13.80 -8.94 -3.27
N ARG A 240 12.52 -9.04 -2.87
CA ARG A 240 11.37 -8.70 -3.71
C ARG A 240 11.16 -7.19 -3.88
N THR A 241 11.67 -6.36 -2.97
CA THR A 241 11.40 -4.91 -2.90
C THR A 241 12.60 -4.04 -3.26
N ARG A 242 13.83 -4.52 -3.09
CA ARG A 242 15.08 -3.71 -3.19
C ARG A 242 15.35 -3.05 -4.55
N THR A 243 14.79 -3.56 -5.65
CA THR A 243 14.95 -2.96 -6.99
C THR A 243 13.68 -2.31 -7.52
N LYS A 244 12.66 -2.19 -6.67
CA LYS A 244 11.31 -1.76 -7.07
C LYS A 244 11.11 -0.27 -6.78
N THR A 245 10.24 0.35 -7.56
CA THR A 245 9.78 1.73 -7.31
C THR A 245 8.97 1.77 -6.01
N LEU A 246 8.87 2.94 -5.36
CA LEU A 246 8.10 3.09 -4.11
C LEU A 246 6.67 2.53 -4.23
N MET A 247 6.00 2.77 -5.36
CA MET A 247 4.66 2.25 -5.60
C MET A 247 4.62 0.72 -5.62
N GLU A 248 5.55 0.09 -6.32
CA GLU A 248 5.68 -1.36 -6.35
C GLU A 248 6.08 -1.92 -4.97
N GLN A 249 7.00 -1.27 -4.26
CA GLN A 249 7.39 -1.63 -2.90
C GLN A 249 6.18 -1.63 -1.97
N LYS A 250 5.38 -0.56 -1.97
CA LYS A 250 4.14 -0.46 -1.19
C LYS A 250 3.17 -1.59 -1.50
N THR A 251 2.93 -1.89 -2.77
CA THR A 251 2.02 -2.96 -3.18
C THR A 251 2.52 -4.31 -2.65
N ILE A 252 3.80 -4.62 -2.85
CA ILE A 252 4.40 -5.89 -2.40
C ILE A 252 4.35 -6.01 -0.86
N ILE A 253 4.77 -4.97 -0.13
CA ILE A 253 4.79 -4.97 1.33
C ILE A 253 3.37 -5.06 1.89
N ARG A 254 2.41 -4.32 1.34
CA ARG A 254 1.01 -4.39 1.74
C ARG A 254 0.43 -5.79 1.52
N GLU A 255 0.60 -6.36 0.32
CA GLU A 255 0.14 -7.71 0.01
C GLU A 255 0.78 -8.75 0.95
N PHE A 256 2.06 -8.57 1.28
CA PHE A 256 2.78 -9.39 2.23
C PHE A 256 2.21 -9.29 3.66
N LEU A 257 2.03 -8.08 4.19
CA LEU A 257 1.46 -7.82 5.52
C LEU A 257 0.03 -8.33 5.65
N LEU A 258 -0.80 -8.15 4.61
CA LEU A 258 -2.14 -8.74 4.55
C LEU A 258 -2.08 -10.28 4.52
N GLY A 259 -1.07 -10.84 3.86
CA GLY A 259 -0.79 -12.28 3.87
C GLY A 259 -0.51 -12.81 5.28
N CYS A 260 0.28 -12.08 6.07
CA CYS A 260 0.53 -12.38 7.48
C CYS A 260 -0.75 -12.27 8.32
N LEU A 261 -1.49 -11.16 8.17
CA LEU A 261 -2.71 -10.89 8.95
C LEU A 261 -3.80 -11.96 8.74
N TYR A 262 -3.99 -12.40 7.49
CA TYR A 262 -5.07 -13.32 7.14
C TYR A 262 -4.62 -14.77 6.92
N ARG A 263 -3.34 -15.08 7.18
CA ARG A 263 -2.73 -16.40 6.98
C ARG A 263 -3.04 -17.01 5.60
N LYS A 264 -3.00 -16.18 4.56
CA LYS A 264 -3.39 -16.58 3.19
C LYS A 264 -2.35 -17.43 2.47
N ASN A 265 -1.18 -17.64 3.08
CA ASN A 265 -0.04 -18.25 2.42
C ASN A 265 0.67 -19.20 3.38
N THR A 266 0.73 -20.48 3.01
CA THR A 266 1.39 -21.54 3.78
C THR A 266 2.90 -21.31 3.93
N LYS A 267 3.50 -20.43 3.11
CA LYS A 267 4.89 -19.97 3.30
C LYS A 267 5.13 -19.34 4.67
N PHE A 268 4.08 -18.87 5.35
CA PHE A 268 4.19 -18.28 6.69
C PHE A 268 3.96 -19.28 7.83
N ASP A 269 3.55 -20.52 7.55
CA ASP A 269 3.18 -21.48 8.60
C ASP A 269 4.35 -21.70 9.56
N LYS A 270 5.56 -21.88 9.01
CA LYS A 270 6.77 -22.10 9.80
C LYS A 270 7.11 -20.95 10.75
N ILE A 271 6.98 -19.69 10.32
CA ILE A 271 7.26 -18.55 11.20
C ILE A 271 6.17 -18.37 12.27
N PHE A 272 4.92 -18.72 11.96
CA PHE A 272 3.84 -18.70 12.94
C PHE A 272 3.96 -19.85 13.95
N GLU A 273 4.43 -21.02 13.53
CA GLU A 273 4.79 -22.12 14.43
C GLU A 273 5.89 -21.70 15.42
N MET A 274 6.96 -21.07 14.95
CA MET A 274 8.04 -20.58 15.83
C MET A 274 7.52 -19.51 16.80
N ARG A 275 6.62 -18.63 16.35
CA ARG A 275 5.97 -17.66 17.24
C ARG A 275 5.11 -18.34 18.29
N SER A 276 4.29 -19.33 17.91
CA SER A 276 3.51 -20.11 18.87
C SER A 276 4.41 -20.81 19.89
N GLU A 277 5.53 -21.39 19.46
CA GLU A 277 6.51 -22.02 20.36
C GLU A 277 7.05 -21.02 21.40
N ILE A 278 7.39 -19.79 20.98
CA ILE A 278 7.84 -18.72 21.90
C ILE A 278 6.73 -18.38 22.90
N MET A 279 5.51 -18.16 22.41
CA MET A 279 4.37 -17.78 23.25
C MET A 279 4.01 -18.87 24.26
N ASP A 280 4.01 -20.14 23.84
CA ASP A 280 3.73 -21.31 24.69
C ASP A 280 4.77 -21.48 25.80
N LEU A 281 6.02 -21.08 25.55
CA LEU A 281 7.10 -21.13 26.54
C LEU A 281 7.14 -19.91 27.46
N ALA A 282 6.63 -18.76 27.01
CA ALA A 282 6.76 -17.48 27.72
C ALA A 282 5.50 -17.02 28.46
N LEU A 283 4.32 -17.41 27.98
CA LEU A 283 3.03 -16.98 28.49
C LEU A 283 2.37 -18.11 29.28
N THR A 284 1.76 -17.76 30.41
CA THR A 284 1.18 -18.74 31.34
C THR A 284 -0.35 -18.82 31.27
N ASP A 285 -0.99 -17.85 30.64
CA ASP A 285 -2.46 -17.77 30.51
C ASP A 285 -2.90 -17.61 29.05
N PHE A 286 -3.99 -18.27 28.71
CA PHE A 286 -4.63 -18.18 27.40
C PHE A 286 -5.13 -16.75 27.09
N ASN A 287 -5.53 -15.97 28.09
CA ASN A 287 -5.92 -14.58 27.87
C ASN A 287 -4.74 -13.71 27.43
N GLU A 288 -3.52 -13.96 27.96
CA GLU A 288 -2.30 -13.26 27.51
C GLU A 288 -2.00 -13.61 26.05
N TYR A 289 -2.17 -14.88 25.67
CA TYR A 289 -2.01 -15.34 24.29
C TYR A 289 -2.97 -14.62 23.33
N ILE A 290 -4.26 -14.50 23.68
CA ILE A 290 -5.24 -13.76 22.89
C ILE A 290 -4.87 -12.28 22.80
N ALA A 291 -4.52 -11.65 23.93
CA ALA A 291 -4.19 -10.23 23.97
C ALA A 291 -2.97 -9.90 23.09
N GLU A 292 -1.96 -10.76 23.08
CA GLU A 292 -0.78 -10.56 22.24
C GLU A 292 -1.09 -10.75 20.75
N ASN A 293 -1.99 -11.67 20.39
CA ASN A 293 -2.45 -11.78 19.00
C ASN A 293 -3.20 -10.53 18.54
N ILE A 294 -4.12 -10.00 19.36
CA ILE A 294 -4.86 -8.77 19.02
C ILE A 294 -3.87 -7.61 18.79
N LYS A 295 -2.91 -7.45 19.70
CA LYS A 295 -1.88 -6.40 19.58
C LYS A 295 -0.99 -6.58 18.36
N GLN A 296 -0.64 -7.82 17.99
CA GLN A 296 0.13 -8.10 16.77
C GLN A 296 -0.66 -7.69 15.53
N GLU A 297 -1.96 -8.01 15.48
CA GLU A 297 -2.81 -7.58 14.37
C GLU A 297 -2.91 -6.06 14.27
N GLU A 298 -3.04 -5.37 15.40
CA GLU A 298 -3.06 -3.90 15.46
C GLU A 298 -1.75 -3.29 14.93
N GLU A 299 -0.59 -3.86 15.29
CA GLU A 299 0.71 -3.41 14.77
C GLU A 299 0.82 -3.64 13.26
N ILE A 300 0.36 -4.79 12.74
CA ILE A 300 0.33 -5.05 11.29
C ILE A 300 -0.57 -4.05 10.57
N ARG A 301 -1.76 -3.74 11.13
CA ARG A 301 -2.67 -2.74 10.55
C ARG A 301 -2.06 -1.34 10.58
N ASN A 302 -1.32 -0.99 11.64
CA ASN A 302 -0.58 0.27 11.70
C ASN A 302 0.52 0.31 10.63
N MET A 303 1.31 -0.76 10.48
CA MET A 303 2.34 -0.86 9.45
C MET A 303 1.77 -0.67 8.05
N ILE A 304 0.65 -1.34 7.72
CA ILE A 304 -0.06 -1.15 6.44
C ILE A 304 -0.45 0.32 6.27
N THR A 305 -1.01 0.95 7.30
CA THR A 305 -1.39 2.36 7.27
C THR A 305 -0.20 3.27 6.98
N VAL A 306 0.94 3.06 7.65
CA VAL A 306 2.17 3.84 7.43
C VAL A 306 2.70 3.63 6.01
N VAL A 307 2.86 2.38 5.57
CA VAL A 307 3.31 2.02 4.20
C VAL A 307 2.48 2.73 3.15
N GLU A 308 1.15 2.66 3.28
CA GLU A 308 0.24 3.26 2.31
C GLU A 308 0.40 4.79 2.22
N ASN A 309 0.75 5.45 3.33
CA ASN A 309 0.83 6.91 3.42
C ASN A 309 2.23 7.52 3.15
N ILE A 310 3.28 6.73 2.93
CA ILE A 310 4.63 7.25 2.56
C ILE A 310 4.61 7.90 1.17
N ARG A 311 4.86 9.20 1.03
CA ARG A 311 4.66 9.90 -0.26
C ARG A 311 5.84 9.81 -1.23
N SER A 312 7.05 9.75 -0.69
CA SER A 312 8.30 9.86 -1.44
C SER A 312 9.39 8.99 -0.81
N GLY A 313 10.54 8.88 -1.48
CA GLY A 313 11.67 8.06 -1.04
C GLY A 313 11.50 6.60 -1.40
N ARG A 314 12.09 5.72 -0.59
CA ARG A 314 12.06 4.26 -0.73
C ARG A 314 11.74 3.62 0.61
N ILE A 315 11.16 2.43 0.58
CA ILE A 315 11.00 1.58 1.76
C ILE A 315 12.10 0.53 1.69
N ASP A 316 13.27 0.89 2.20
CA ASP A 316 14.43 0.00 2.17
C ASP A 316 14.41 -0.88 3.42
N ILE A 317 14.39 -2.19 3.22
CA ILE A 317 14.40 -3.17 4.30
C ILE A 317 15.85 -3.61 4.48
N LYS A 318 16.38 -3.48 5.68
CA LYS A 318 17.78 -3.83 5.96
C LYS A 318 17.84 -5.24 6.50
N HIS A 319 18.50 -6.12 5.75
CA HIS A 319 18.76 -7.48 6.17
C HIS A 319 20.24 -7.82 5.90
N ASN A 320 20.95 -8.26 6.93
CA ASN A 320 22.24 -8.90 6.81
C ASN A 320 22.51 -9.76 8.06
N LYS A 321 23.52 -10.64 7.98
CA LYS A 321 23.88 -11.55 9.07
C LYS A 321 24.29 -10.83 10.36
N ASP A 322 24.96 -9.69 10.24
CA ASP A 322 25.44 -8.92 11.39
C ASP A 322 24.27 -8.28 12.18
N ILE A 323 23.23 -7.78 11.50
CA ILE A 323 21.97 -7.34 12.12
C ILE A 323 21.33 -8.50 12.87
N THR A 324 21.26 -9.69 12.27
CA THR A 324 20.68 -10.89 12.90
C THR A 324 21.44 -11.26 14.17
N ASP A 325 22.79 -11.29 14.11
CA ASP A 325 23.62 -11.63 15.26
C ASP A 325 23.50 -10.60 16.39
N LYS A 326 23.46 -9.29 16.06
CA LYS A 326 23.19 -8.20 17.01
C LYS A 326 21.81 -8.31 17.63
N TYR A 327 20.80 -8.68 16.85
CA TYR A 327 19.43 -8.83 17.33
C TYR A 327 19.29 -10.00 18.31
N VAL A 328 19.85 -11.16 17.97
CA VAL A 328 19.94 -12.31 18.89
C VAL A 328 20.66 -11.92 20.18
N LYS A 329 21.79 -11.23 20.08
CA LYS A 329 22.57 -10.80 21.24
C LYS A 329 21.75 -9.90 22.17
N TYR A 330 21.07 -8.90 21.61
CA TYR A 330 20.18 -8.02 22.37
C TYR A 330 19.05 -8.81 23.07
N LEU A 331 18.40 -9.75 22.38
CA LEU A 331 17.32 -10.55 22.96
C LEU A 331 17.78 -11.46 24.11
N LEU A 332 19.02 -11.96 24.06
CA LEU A 332 19.58 -12.85 25.08
C LEU A 332 20.15 -12.11 26.29
N ASN A 333 20.89 -11.02 26.06
CA ASN A 333 21.55 -10.28 27.15
C ASN A 333 20.59 -9.28 27.79
N GLY A 334 19.80 -8.59 26.97
CA GLY A 334 18.86 -7.58 27.38
C GLY A 334 19.45 -6.29 27.91
N ASP A 335 20.72 -6.03 27.60
CA ASP A 335 21.42 -4.80 27.91
C ASP A 335 21.01 -3.67 26.95
N ASP A 336 20.79 -2.48 27.48
CA ASP A 336 20.48 -1.29 26.68
C ASP A 336 21.61 -0.94 25.71
N SER A 337 22.86 -1.26 26.05
CA SER A 337 24.01 -1.07 25.17
C SER A 337 23.94 -1.94 23.90
N ASP A 338 23.47 -3.19 24.02
CA ASP A 338 23.29 -4.08 22.86
C ASP A 338 22.11 -3.62 21.99
N LYS A 339 21.06 -3.05 22.61
CA LYS A 339 19.96 -2.40 21.89
C LYS A 339 20.44 -1.21 21.08
N GLU A 340 21.23 -0.33 21.67
CA GLU A 340 21.80 0.84 20.98
C GLU A 340 22.69 0.42 19.81
N VAL A 341 23.52 -0.61 19.99
CA VAL A 341 24.36 -1.17 18.92
C VAL A 341 23.52 -1.71 17.77
N LEU A 342 22.42 -2.42 18.05
CA LEU A 342 21.50 -2.88 17.02
C LEU A 342 20.82 -1.70 16.30
N LEU A 343 20.34 -0.70 17.06
CA LEU A 343 19.61 0.43 16.49
C LEU A 343 20.49 1.32 15.60
N LYS A 344 21.81 1.36 15.84
CA LYS A 344 22.77 2.07 14.99
C LYS A 344 22.80 1.57 13.54
N GLU A 345 22.47 0.30 13.30
CA GLU A 345 22.36 -0.23 11.93
C GLU A 345 21.27 0.46 11.10
N PHE A 346 20.32 1.09 11.78
CA PHE A 346 19.17 1.77 11.20
C PHE A 346 19.31 3.29 11.20
N ASP A 347 20.40 3.86 11.74
CA ASP A 347 20.56 5.32 11.87
C ASP A 347 20.50 6.05 10.52
N GLY A 348 20.94 5.42 9.42
CA GLY A 348 20.79 5.99 8.07
C GLY A 348 19.34 6.31 7.68
N TYR A 349 18.35 5.68 8.30
CA TYR A 349 16.94 6.03 8.10
C TYR A 349 16.53 7.34 8.77
N LYS A 350 17.26 7.81 9.79
CA LYS A 350 16.97 9.11 10.43
C LYS A 350 17.44 10.29 9.57
N GLU A 351 18.37 10.06 8.65
CA GLU A 351 18.93 11.10 7.77
C GLU A 351 18.17 11.23 6.44
N GLU A 352 17.38 10.22 6.06
CA GLU A 352 16.58 10.17 4.83
C GLU A 352 15.10 10.52 5.03
N LEU A 353 14.67 10.70 6.28
CA LEU A 353 13.30 11.03 6.71
C LEU A 353 13.18 12.49 7.14
#